data_AF-A0A821D6G4-F1
#
_entry.id   AF-A0A821D6G4-F1
#
_cell.length_a   1.000
_cell.length_b   1.000
_cell.length_c   1.000
_cell.angle_alpha   90.00
_cell.angle_beta   90.00
_cell.angle_gamma   90.00
#
_symmetry.space_group_name_H-M   'P 1'
#
loop_
_entity.id
_entity.type
_entity.pdbx_description
1 polymer ?
#
loop_
_entity_poly.entity_id
_entity_poly.type
_entity_poly.pdbx_seq_one_letter_code
_entity_poly.pdbx_strand_id
1 'polypeptide(L)'
;LAEFLGEDVIKDKGLCCRFVIANVPRDAPVTERAIPLAIFQSEQSIRNHYLRKWLHLSTVDNLDIREILDWNYYIDRFNSCIQKIITIPAALQNIRNPVPRVSHPDWLHKRLVEKNSLHKQKRITDIFNTIDKQTHIDNNEQQLILTNDIEDIGNEQIKSTIKLIKKTTTLKRKRNAYQERLKNRLFLRQTD
;
A
#
# COMPACT_ATOMS: atom_id res chain seq x y z
N LEU A 1 -32.48 -2.29 -14.37
CA LEU A 1 -32.81 -1.22 -15.34
C LEU A 1 -33.98 -1.60 -16.23
N ALA A 2 -33.94 -2.75 -16.94
CA ALA A 2 -35.03 -3.19 -17.83
C ALA A 2 -36.36 -3.34 -17.11
N GLU A 3 -36.32 -3.92 -15.91
CA GLU A 3 -37.52 -4.08 -15.09
C GLU A 3 -38.21 -2.74 -14.77
N PHE A 4 -37.42 -1.69 -14.55
CA PHE A 4 -37.95 -0.37 -14.17
C PHE A 4 -38.29 0.53 -15.37
N LEU A 5 -37.45 0.55 -16.40
CA LEU A 5 -37.61 1.44 -17.57
C LEU A 5 -38.36 0.78 -18.74
N GLY A 6 -38.60 -0.53 -18.68
CA GLY A 6 -39.08 -1.32 -19.80
C GLY A 6 -37.95 -1.84 -20.69
N GLU A 7 -38.21 -2.97 -21.36
CA GLU A 7 -37.22 -3.61 -22.26
C GLU A 7 -36.88 -2.75 -23.48
N ASP A 8 -37.81 -1.91 -23.93
CA ASP A 8 -37.63 -1.09 -25.12
C ASP A 8 -36.53 -0.03 -24.97
N VAL A 9 -36.36 0.53 -23.76
CA VAL A 9 -35.35 1.57 -23.48
C VAL A 9 -33.91 1.03 -23.55
N ILE A 10 -33.72 -0.29 -23.50
CA ILE A 10 -32.40 -0.94 -23.42
C ILE A 10 -31.96 -1.54 -24.76
N LYS A 11 -32.86 -1.58 -25.75
CA LYS A 11 -32.57 -2.10 -27.09
C LYS A 11 -31.59 -1.21 -27.85
N ASP A 12 -31.58 0.08 -27.56
CA ASP A 12 -30.73 1.05 -28.24
C ASP A 12 -29.31 1.07 -27.66
N LYS A 13 -28.31 0.97 -28.54
CA LYS A 13 -26.90 1.12 -28.17
C LYS A 13 -26.64 2.57 -27.75
N GLY A 14 -25.87 2.75 -26.67
CA GLY A 14 -25.48 4.07 -26.19
C GLY A 14 -26.35 4.64 -25.07
N LEU A 15 -27.19 3.82 -24.43
CA LEU A 15 -27.92 4.23 -23.24
C LEU A 15 -26.96 4.71 -22.14
N CYS A 16 -27.16 5.95 -21.68
CA CYS A 16 -26.41 6.51 -20.56
C CYS A 16 -26.98 5.99 -19.23
N CYS A 17 -26.36 4.95 -18.68
CA CYS A 17 -26.72 4.41 -17.37
C CYS A 17 -26.21 5.32 -16.24
N ARG A 18 -27.07 6.25 -15.78
CA ARG A 18 -26.78 7.08 -14.60
C ARG A 18 -27.27 6.39 -13.32
N PHE A 19 -26.38 6.20 -12.36
CA PHE A 19 -26.69 5.50 -11.11
C PHE A 19 -25.99 6.10 -9.90
N VAL A 20 -26.46 5.73 -8.72
CA VAL A 20 -25.84 5.99 -7.41
C VAL A 20 -25.63 4.69 -6.66
N ILE A 21 -24.69 4.70 -5.71
CA ILE A 21 -24.41 3.54 -4.86
C ILE A 21 -25.15 3.67 -3.53
N ALA A 22 -25.97 2.67 -3.23
CA ALA A 22 -26.73 2.59 -1.98
C ALA A 22 -25.90 2.01 -0.83
N ASN A 23 -26.17 2.42 0.41
CA ASN A 23 -25.51 1.91 1.62
C ASN A 23 -26.01 0.53 2.06
N VAL A 24 -27.16 0.09 1.55
CA VAL A 24 -27.84 -1.16 1.94
C VAL A 24 -28.10 -1.98 0.69
N PRO A 25 -27.95 -3.33 0.74
CA PRO A 25 -27.49 -4.13 1.89
C PRO A 25 -25.96 -4.06 2.07
N ARG A 26 -25.49 -3.94 3.31
CA ARG A 26 -24.07 -3.65 3.60
C ARG A 26 -23.11 -4.74 3.12
N ASP A 27 -23.57 -5.99 3.10
CA ASP A 27 -22.76 -7.15 2.73
C ASP A 27 -22.70 -7.40 1.22
N ALA A 28 -23.48 -6.66 0.42
CA ALA A 28 -23.49 -6.83 -1.02
C ALA A 28 -22.37 -6.07 -1.74
N PRO A 29 -21.85 -6.63 -2.85
CA PRO A 29 -20.87 -5.94 -3.67
C PRO A 29 -21.42 -4.62 -4.25
N VAL A 30 -20.51 -3.69 -4.56
CA VAL A 30 -20.85 -2.36 -5.12
C VAL A 30 -21.72 -2.46 -6.37
N THR A 31 -21.54 -3.51 -7.18
CA THR A 31 -22.30 -3.74 -8.41
C THR A 31 -23.78 -4.01 -8.16
N GLU A 32 -24.13 -4.66 -7.05
CA GLU A 32 -25.52 -4.98 -6.69
C GLU A 32 -26.22 -3.80 -6.01
N ARG A 33 -25.46 -2.87 -5.43
CA ARG A 33 -25.96 -1.67 -4.74
C ARG A 33 -26.20 -0.48 -5.69
N ALA A 34 -26.07 -0.68 -6.99
CA ALA A 34 -26.23 0.39 -7.99
C ALA A 34 -27.72 0.67 -8.28
N ILE A 35 -28.18 1.86 -7.93
CA ILE A 35 -29.56 2.32 -8.12
C ILE A 35 -29.63 3.34 -9.26
N PRO A 36 -30.49 3.15 -10.28
CA PRO A 36 -30.68 4.13 -11.35
C PRO A 36 -31.22 5.46 -10.82
N LEU A 37 -30.64 6.59 -11.26
CA LEU A 37 -31.08 7.92 -10.82
C LEU A 37 -32.55 8.23 -11.18
N ALA A 38 -33.07 7.62 -12.24
CA ALA A 38 -34.43 7.83 -12.71
C ALA A 38 -35.51 7.44 -11.67
N ILE A 39 -35.19 6.59 -10.69
CA ILE A 39 -36.15 6.21 -9.63
C ILE A 39 -36.54 7.39 -8.72
N PHE A 40 -35.66 8.40 -8.61
CA PHE A 40 -35.94 9.57 -7.77
C PHE A 40 -36.87 10.58 -8.46
N GLN A 41 -37.13 10.40 -9.76
CA GLN A 41 -38.06 11.24 -10.55
C GLN A 41 -39.40 10.55 -10.79
N SER A 42 -39.52 9.25 -10.50
CA SER A 42 -40.78 8.50 -10.67
C SER A 42 -41.79 8.78 -9.55
N GLU A 43 -43.04 8.42 -9.79
CA GLU A 43 -44.13 8.48 -8.80
C GLU A 43 -43.77 7.73 -7.50
N GLN A 44 -44.27 8.22 -6.36
CA GLN A 44 -44.03 7.65 -5.04
C GLN A 44 -44.31 6.15 -4.97
N SER A 45 -45.42 5.70 -5.56
CA SER A 45 -45.86 4.30 -5.56
C SER A 45 -44.82 3.39 -6.22
N ILE A 46 -44.36 3.79 -7.41
CA ILE A 46 -43.35 3.07 -8.20
C ILE A 46 -42.00 3.12 -7.49
N ARG A 47 -41.61 4.29 -7.00
CA ARG A 47 -40.37 4.50 -6.25
C ARG A 47 -40.28 3.57 -5.04
N ASN A 48 -41.31 3.55 -4.21
CA ASN A 48 -41.34 2.73 -3.00
C ASN A 48 -41.29 1.23 -3.33
N HIS A 49 -41.98 0.79 -4.39
CA HIS A 49 -41.95 -0.61 -4.82
C HIS A 49 -40.52 -1.08 -5.16
N TYR A 50 -39.82 -0.36 -6.04
CA TYR A 50 -38.47 -0.73 -6.46
C TYR A 50 -37.42 -0.51 -5.37
N LEU A 51 -37.54 0.55 -4.56
CA LEU A 51 -36.61 0.78 -3.44
C LEU A 51 -36.72 -0.32 -2.38
N ARG A 52 -37.92 -0.82 -2.05
CA ARG A 52 -38.09 -1.99 -1.16
C ARG A 52 -37.35 -3.20 -1.71
N LYS A 53 -37.49 -3.44 -3.01
CA LYS A 53 -36.84 -4.56 -3.71
C LYS A 53 -35.31 -4.45 -3.70
N TRP A 54 -34.76 -3.30 -4.08
CA TRP A 54 -33.30 -3.12 -4.22
C TRP A 54 -32.56 -2.93 -2.90
N LEU A 55 -33.20 -2.31 -1.91
CA LEU A 55 -32.59 -2.08 -0.59
C LEU A 55 -32.86 -3.23 0.38
N HIS A 56 -33.64 -4.24 -0.01
CA HIS A 56 -34.12 -5.34 0.85
C HIS A 56 -34.79 -4.82 2.14
N LEU A 57 -35.58 -3.75 2.03
CA LEU A 57 -36.30 -3.15 3.14
C LEU A 57 -37.76 -3.61 3.15
N SER A 58 -38.25 -4.01 4.32
CA SER A 58 -39.66 -4.41 4.51
C SER A 58 -40.60 -3.20 4.42
N THR A 59 -40.20 -2.08 5.01
CA THR A 59 -40.92 -0.80 4.98
C THR A 59 -40.04 0.29 4.38
N VAL A 60 -40.63 1.09 3.49
CA VAL A 60 -39.99 2.26 2.87
C VAL A 60 -41.04 3.34 2.89
N ASP A 61 -41.08 4.06 4.01
CA ASP A 61 -41.95 5.22 4.20
C ASP A 61 -41.04 6.43 4.37
N ASN A 62 -41.20 7.43 3.50
CA ASN A 62 -40.48 8.71 3.52
C ASN A 62 -38.93 8.64 3.55
N LEU A 63 -38.31 7.70 2.82
CA LEU A 63 -36.85 7.66 2.70
C LEU A 63 -36.32 8.89 1.95
N ASP A 64 -35.41 9.62 2.60
CA ASP A 64 -34.62 10.65 1.95
C ASP A 64 -33.47 10.02 1.16
N ILE A 65 -33.10 10.65 0.03
CA ILE A 65 -31.97 10.19 -0.79
C ILE A 65 -30.68 10.13 0.02
N ARG A 66 -30.50 11.06 0.98
CA ARG A 66 -29.31 11.11 1.84
C ARG A 66 -29.13 9.86 2.69
N GLU A 67 -30.22 9.18 3.03
CA GLU A 67 -30.21 7.95 3.84
C GLU A 67 -29.90 6.73 2.97
N ILE A 68 -30.27 6.78 1.69
CA ILE A 68 -30.04 5.71 0.72
C ILE A 68 -28.56 5.65 0.32
N LEU A 69 -27.89 6.80 0.17
CA LEU A 69 -26.53 6.89 -0.35
C LEU A 69 -25.47 6.27 0.57
N ASP A 70 -24.52 5.54 -0.01
CA ASP A 70 -23.31 5.08 0.67
C ASP A 70 -22.26 6.22 0.73
N TRP A 71 -22.36 7.05 1.76
CA TRP A 71 -21.41 8.14 1.97
C TRP A 71 -19.97 7.66 2.12
N ASN A 72 -19.73 6.49 2.71
CA ASN A 72 -18.37 5.96 2.89
C ASN A 72 -17.74 5.61 1.55
N TYR A 73 -18.49 4.95 0.66
CA TYR A 73 -18.03 4.66 -0.71
C TYR A 73 -17.59 5.93 -1.46
N TYR A 74 -18.39 7.00 -1.38
CA TYR A 74 -18.05 8.26 -2.05
C TYR A 74 -16.89 9.00 -1.38
N ILE A 75 -16.84 9.00 -0.04
CA ILE A 75 -15.74 9.61 0.73
C ILE A 75 -14.42 8.91 0.42
N ASP A 76 -14.37 7.57 0.37
CA ASP A 76 -13.14 6.81 0.08
C ASP A 76 -12.61 7.07 -1.32
N ARG A 77 -13.51 7.16 -2.30
CA ARG A 77 -13.15 7.47 -3.69
C ARG A 77 -12.63 8.91 -3.81
N PHE A 78 -13.26 9.84 -3.11
CA PHE A 78 -12.82 11.23 -3.04
C PHE A 78 -11.46 11.36 -2.34
N ASN A 79 -11.27 10.69 -1.21
CA ASN A 79 -10.01 10.63 -0.48
C ASN A 79 -8.88 10.06 -1.36
N SER A 80 -9.16 9.01 -2.13
CA SER A 80 -8.20 8.44 -3.08
C SER A 80 -7.79 9.44 -4.17
N CYS A 81 -8.73 10.27 -4.63
CA CYS A 81 -8.46 11.33 -5.60
C CYS A 81 -7.57 12.43 -4.99
N ILE A 82 -7.93 12.91 -3.80
CA ILE A 82 -7.14 13.89 -3.04
C ILE A 82 -5.73 13.37 -2.78
N GLN A 83 -5.58 12.09 -2.42
CA GLN A 83 -4.26 11.51 -2.20
C GLN A 83 -3.39 11.56 -3.45
N LYS A 84 -3.93 11.13 -4.60
CA LYS A 84 -3.21 11.10 -5.87
C LYS A 84 -2.80 12.49 -6.36
N ILE A 85 -3.69 13.47 -6.22
CA ILE A 85 -3.50 14.82 -6.80
C ILE A 85 -2.76 15.75 -5.84
N ILE A 86 -2.99 15.63 -4.53
CA ILE A 86 -2.56 16.62 -3.54
C ILE A 86 -1.58 16.01 -2.53
N THR A 87 -2.01 15.02 -1.74
CA THR A 87 -1.23 14.66 -0.54
C THR A 87 0.04 13.86 -0.85
N ILE A 88 0.00 12.95 -1.84
CA ILE A 88 1.18 12.19 -2.26
C ILE A 88 2.22 13.10 -2.93
N PRO A 89 1.86 13.96 -3.91
CA PRO A 89 2.82 14.92 -4.48
C PRO A 89 3.45 15.84 -3.44
N ALA A 90 2.65 16.38 -2.51
CA ALA A 90 3.15 17.21 -1.42
C ALA A 90 4.19 16.46 -0.58
N ALA A 91 3.91 15.23 -0.17
CA ALA A 91 4.85 14.41 0.60
C ALA A 91 6.14 14.09 -0.17
N LEU A 92 6.05 13.83 -1.48
CA LEU A 92 7.23 13.59 -2.33
C LEU A 92 8.11 14.84 -2.47
N GLN A 93 7.51 16.02 -2.40
CA GLN A 93 8.18 17.32 -2.37
C GLN A 93 8.64 17.73 -0.96
N ASN A 94 8.50 16.85 0.04
CA ASN A 94 8.77 17.10 1.47
C ASN A 94 7.95 18.28 2.04
N ILE A 95 6.78 18.57 1.47
CA ILE A 95 5.82 19.52 2.00
C ILE A 95 4.90 18.77 2.99
N ARG A 96 4.59 19.40 4.12
CA ARG A 96 3.63 18.83 5.10
C ARG A 96 2.26 18.66 4.43
N ASN A 97 1.49 17.66 4.87
CA ASN A 97 0.18 17.39 4.30
C ASN A 97 -0.72 18.65 4.34
N PRO A 98 -1.08 19.24 3.19
CA PRO A 98 -1.91 20.45 3.14
C PRO A 98 -3.39 20.15 3.47
N VAL A 99 -3.81 18.88 3.47
CA VAL A 99 -5.17 18.46 3.81
C VAL A 99 -5.13 17.41 4.93
N PRO A 100 -4.99 17.81 6.20
CA PRO A 100 -4.85 16.88 7.33
C PRO A 100 -6.03 15.92 7.53
N ARG A 101 -7.24 16.30 7.05
CA ARG A 101 -8.43 15.43 7.08
C ARG A 101 -8.26 14.16 6.25
N VAL A 102 -7.39 14.19 5.24
CA VAL A 102 -7.09 13.05 4.38
C VAL A 102 -5.66 12.63 4.66
N SER A 103 -5.51 11.58 5.46
CA SER A 103 -4.20 11.00 5.77
C SER A 103 -3.52 10.44 4.52
N HIS A 104 -2.20 10.41 4.55
CA HIS A 104 -1.42 9.66 3.56
C HIS A 104 -1.78 8.17 3.62
N PRO A 105 -1.65 7.44 2.50
CA PRO A 105 -1.71 5.98 2.53
C PRO A 105 -0.71 5.39 3.52
N ASP A 106 -1.05 4.26 4.15
CA ASP A 106 -0.24 3.65 5.22
C ASP A 106 1.22 3.39 4.81
N TRP A 107 1.44 2.93 3.58
CA TRP A 107 2.78 2.69 3.05
C TRP A 107 3.62 3.97 2.97
N LEU A 108 3.00 5.11 2.65
CA LEU A 108 3.65 6.40 2.55
C LEU A 108 3.87 7.00 3.94
N HIS A 109 2.87 6.90 4.81
CA HIS A 109 2.97 7.33 6.20
C HIS A 109 4.11 6.61 6.92
N LYS A 110 4.17 5.28 6.82
CA LYS A 110 5.24 4.46 7.38
C LYS A 110 6.63 4.91 6.88
N ARG A 111 6.76 5.12 5.57
CA ARG A 111 8.02 5.59 4.97
C ARG A 111 8.43 6.98 5.47
N LEU A 112 7.47 7.88 5.68
CA LEU A 112 7.73 9.23 6.18
C LEU A 112 8.20 9.19 7.65
N VAL A 113 7.53 8.38 8.48
CA VAL A 113 7.90 8.16 9.88
C VAL A 113 9.31 7.57 10.00
N GLU A 114 9.64 6.56 9.20
CA GLU A 114 10.99 5.97 9.15
C GLU A 114 12.07 7.01 8.75
N LYS A 115 11.74 7.89 7.79
CA LYS A 115 12.63 8.96 7.35
C LYS A 115 12.86 10.02 8.44
N ASN A 116 11.83 10.33 9.23
CA ASN A 116 11.87 11.37 10.26
C ASN A 116 12.28 10.85 11.65
N SER A 117 12.42 9.54 11.83
CA SER A 117 12.88 8.95 13.10
C SER A 117 14.28 9.43 13.47
N LEU A 118 14.47 9.89 14.71
CA LEU A 118 15.77 10.31 15.26
C LEU A 118 16.74 9.13 15.36
N HIS A 119 16.24 7.96 15.75
CA HIS A 119 17.00 6.73 15.88
C HIS A 119 16.71 5.84 14.67
N LYS A 120 17.72 5.67 13.81
CA LYS A 120 17.64 4.83 12.62
C LYS A 120 18.59 3.64 12.79
N GLN A 121 18.09 2.43 12.56
CA GLN A 121 18.95 1.26 12.50
C GLN A 121 19.90 1.41 11.30
N LYS A 122 21.20 1.58 11.58
CA LYS A 122 22.24 1.60 10.55
C LYS A 122 22.33 0.21 9.93
N ARG A 123 22.61 0.12 8.62
CA ARG A 123 22.89 -1.20 8.04
C ARG A 123 24.21 -1.69 8.59
N ILE A 124 24.30 -2.99 8.83
CA ILE A 124 25.54 -3.64 9.27
C ILE A 124 26.69 -3.36 8.28
N THR A 125 26.39 -3.24 7.00
CA THR A 125 27.35 -2.84 5.95
C THR A 125 27.95 -1.45 6.16
N ASP A 126 27.21 -0.56 6.81
CA ASP A 126 27.64 0.83 7.06
C ASP A 126 28.45 0.92 8.37
N ILE A 127 28.49 -0.18 9.15
CA ILE A 127 29.26 -0.30 10.39
C ILE A 127 30.67 -0.84 10.08
N PHE A 128 30.81 -1.69 9.07
CA PHE A 128 32.08 -2.32 8.72
C PHE A 128 32.76 -1.62 7.56
N ASN A 129 33.80 -0.84 7.86
CA ASN A 129 34.74 -0.34 6.85
C ASN A 129 35.81 -1.40 6.57
N THR A 130 36.12 -1.62 5.30
CA THR A 130 37.29 -2.42 4.92
C THR A 130 38.55 -1.62 5.21
N ILE A 131 39.40 -2.13 6.11
CA ILE A 131 40.75 -1.60 6.29
C ILE A 131 41.51 -1.97 5.01
N ASP A 132 41.98 -0.97 4.26
CA ASP A 132 42.93 -1.20 3.19
C ASP A 132 44.18 -1.84 3.79
N LYS A 133 44.57 -3.02 3.28
CA LYS A 133 45.89 -3.60 3.56
C LYS A 133 46.93 -2.74 2.84
N GLN A 134 47.22 -1.56 3.40
CA GLN A 134 48.45 -0.85 3.06
C GLN A 134 49.59 -1.60 3.75
N THR A 135 50.40 -2.23 2.91
CA THR A 135 51.73 -2.70 3.22
C THR A 135 52.55 -1.54 3.77
N HIS A 136 52.74 -1.46 5.08
CA HIS A 136 53.91 -0.82 5.66
C HIS A 136 54.28 -1.59 6.93
N ILE A 137 55.36 -2.35 6.80
CA ILE A 137 56.16 -2.82 7.91
C ILE A 137 56.81 -1.55 8.47
N ASP A 138 56.37 -1.08 9.62
CA ASP A 138 57.20 -0.24 10.48
C ASP A 138 56.97 -0.68 11.93
N ASN A 139 58.06 -1.17 12.51
CA ASN A 139 58.13 -1.73 13.85
C ASN A 139 57.88 -0.62 14.88
N ASN A 140 56.74 -0.67 15.57
CA ASN A 140 56.64 -0.16 16.94
C ASN A 140 55.50 -0.89 17.66
N GLU A 141 55.90 -1.68 18.67
CA GLU A 141 55.04 -2.54 19.48
C GLU A 141 54.02 -1.71 20.28
N GLN A 142 52.74 -1.84 19.93
CA GLN A 142 51.65 -1.69 20.90
C GLN A 142 50.84 -2.98 20.84
N GLN A 143 51.06 -3.81 21.86
CA GLN A 143 50.40 -5.10 22.05
C GLN A 143 48.87 -4.91 22.09
N LEU A 144 48.20 -5.31 21.03
CA LEU A 144 46.77 -5.61 21.06
C LEU A 144 46.61 -6.89 21.88
N ILE A 145 45.95 -6.78 23.03
CA ILE A 145 45.51 -7.95 23.80
C ILE A 145 44.45 -8.66 22.93
N LEU A 146 44.87 -9.71 22.22
CA LEU A 146 43.94 -10.72 21.73
C LEU A 146 43.37 -11.41 22.98
N THR A 147 42.08 -11.22 23.24
CA THR A 147 41.37 -12.12 24.15
C THR A 147 41.33 -13.49 23.46
N ASN A 148 42.20 -14.40 23.90
CA ASN A 148 42.12 -15.80 23.50
C ASN A 148 40.75 -16.36 23.86
N ASP A 149 40.21 -17.20 22.97
CA ASP A 149 38.96 -17.91 23.19
C ASP A 149 39.12 -18.90 24.35
N ILE A 150 38.07 -19.08 25.14
CA ILE A 150 38.11 -19.82 26.42
C ILE A 150 38.29 -21.33 26.21
N GLU A 151 38.23 -21.80 24.96
CA GLU A 151 38.40 -23.21 24.56
C GLU A 151 39.87 -23.63 24.33
N ASP A 152 40.82 -22.69 24.21
CA ASP A 152 42.22 -22.99 23.84
C ASP A 152 43.19 -23.15 25.03
N ILE A 153 42.67 -23.21 26.26
CA ILE A 153 43.47 -23.22 27.51
C ILE A 153 44.24 -24.54 27.75
N GLY A 154 43.97 -25.61 26.98
CA GLY A 154 44.46 -26.96 27.29
C GLY A 154 45.56 -27.55 26.41
N ASN A 155 45.99 -26.90 25.32
CA ASN A 155 46.80 -27.58 24.31
C ASN A 155 48.21 -26.98 24.15
N GLU A 156 49.19 -27.54 24.87
CA GLU A 156 50.60 -27.28 24.62
C GLU A 156 51.05 -27.93 23.29
N GLN A 157 51.52 -27.07 22.38
CA GLN A 157 52.25 -27.35 21.13
C GLN A 157 51.47 -27.91 19.92
N ILE A 158 51.08 -27.05 18.98
CA ILE A 158 51.30 -27.29 17.53
C ILE A 158 51.62 -25.96 16.81
N LYS A 159 52.86 -25.83 16.32
CA LYS A 159 53.20 -24.89 15.23
C LYS A 159 52.39 -25.30 13.99
N SER A 160 51.46 -24.48 13.52
CA SER A 160 50.91 -24.64 12.17
C SER A 160 50.70 -23.31 11.47
N THR A 161 51.40 -23.18 10.34
CA THR A 161 51.26 -22.11 9.35
C THR A 161 49.80 -21.96 8.94
N ILE A 162 49.21 -20.79 9.19
CA ILE A 162 47.84 -20.49 8.76
C ILE A 162 47.80 -20.49 7.22
N LYS A 163 47.27 -21.57 6.63
CA LYS A 163 46.89 -21.57 5.21
C LYS A 163 45.72 -20.59 5.02
N LEU A 164 45.91 -19.64 4.11
CA LEU A 164 44.90 -18.70 3.65
C LEU A 164 43.65 -19.45 3.19
N ILE A 165 42.55 -19.35 3.95
CA ILE A 165 41.26 -19.92 3.57
C ILE A 165 40.78 -19.20 2.30
N LYS A 166 40.60 -19.95 1.20
CA LYS A 166 40.03 -19.43 -0.05
C LYS A 166 38.61 -18.93 0.24
N LYS A 167 38.36 -17.63 0.01
CA LYS A 167 37.03 -17.02 0.06
C LYS A 167 36.06 -17.77 -0.85
N THR A 168 35.05 -18.40 -0.28
CA THR A 168 33.90 -18.89 -1.04
C THR A 168 33.08 -17.67 -1.47
N THR A 169 33.14 -17.33 -2.75
CA THR A 169 32.27 -16.31 -3.34
C THR A 169 30.87 -16.88 -3.48
N THR A 170 29.96 -16.50 -2.58
CA THR A 170 28.53 -16.69 -2.83
C THR A 170 28.04 -15.59 -3.76
N LEU A 171 27.55 -15.98 -4.94
CA LEU A 171 26.91 -15.05 -5.86
C LEU A 171 25.69 -14.44 -5.17
N LYS A 172 25.81 -13.15 -4.84
CA LYS A 172 24.74 -12.32 -4.30
C LYS A 172 23.54 -12.39 -5.24
N ARG A 173 22.53 -13.19 -4.88
CA ARG A 173 21.27 -13.27 -5.62
C ARG A 173 20.65 -11.86 -5.62
N LYS A 174 20.60 -11.20 -6.79
CA LYS A 174 20.12 -9.82 -6.97
C LYS A 174 18.68 -9.70 -6.47
N ARG A 175 18.52 -9.28 -5.21
CA ARG A 175 17.23 -8.92 -4.60
C ARG A 175 16.58 -7.69 -5.27
N ASN A 176 17.33 -6.94 -6.09
CA ASN A 176 16.83 -5.81 -6.87
C ASN A 176 15.88 -6.23 -8.02
N ALA A 177 16.00 -7.44 -8.57
CA ALA A 177 15.12 -7.88 -9.66
C ALA A 177 13.66 -8.11 -9.18
N TYR A 178 13.48 -8.50 -7.92
CA TYR A 178 12.15 -8.71 -7.33
C TYR A 178 11.45 -7.38 -7.00
N GLN A 179 12.21 -6.39 -6.51
CA GLN A 179 11.70 -5.04 -6.22
C GLN A 179 11.30 -4.29 -7.49
N GLU A 180 12.11 -4.36 -8.55
CA GLU A 180 11.78 -3.78 -9.85
C GLU A 180 10.64 -4.53 -10.55
N ARG A 181 10.55 -5.86 -10.44
CA ARG A 181 9.39 -6.63 -10.92
C ARG A 181 8.10 -6.24 -10.18
N LEU A 182 8.15 -5.98 -8.87
CA LEU A 182 6.98 -5.53 -8.11
C LEU A 182 6.56 -4.12 -8.50
N LYS A 183 7.50 -3.19 -8.69
CA LYS A 183 7.19 -1.85 -9.22
C LYS A 183 6.55 -1.93 -10.61
N ASN A 184 7.13 -2.69 -11.54
CA ASN A 184 6.59 -2.81 -12.90
C ASN A 184 5.23 -3.51 -12.93
N ARG A 185 5.00 -4.50 -12.06
CA ARG A 185 3.69 -5.20 -11.96
C ARG A 185 2.61 -4.32 -11.30
N LEU A 186 2.99 -3.41 -10.40
CA LEU A 186 2.08 -2.42 -9.81
C LEU A 186 1.77 -1.29 -10.79
N PHE A 187 2.72 -0.93 -11.67
CA PHE A 187 2.53 0.09 -12.69
C PHE A 187 1.60 -0.40 -13.82
N LEU A 188 1.77 -1.64 -14.30
CA LEU A 188 0.90 -2.21 -15.35
C LEU A 188 -0.55 -2.47 -14.92
N ARG A 189 -0.86 -2.53 -13.62
CA ARG A 189 -2.25 -2.66 -13.12
C ARG A 189 -2.97 -1.31 -13.00
N GLN A 190 -2.30 -0.20 -13.30
CA GLN A 190 -2.89 1.15 -13.24
C GLN A 190 -3.19 1.74 -14.62
N THR A 191 -2.91 0.99 -15.70
CA THR A 191 -3.06 1.43 -17.09
C THR A 191 -4.07 0.63 -17.91
N ASP A 192 -4.93 -0.17 -17.26
CA ASP A 192 -6.14 -0.77 -17.84
C ASP A 192 -7.37 -0.36 -17.03
#